data_AF-A0A7J8GFZ0-F1
#
_entry.id   AF-A0A7J8GFZ0-F1
#
_cell.length_a   1.000
_cell.length_b   1.000
_cell.length_c   1.000
_cell.angle_alpha   90.00
_cell.angle_beta   90.00
_cell.angle_gamma   90.00
#
_symmetry.space_group_name_H-M   'P 1'
#
loop_
_entity.id
_entity.type
_entity.pdbx_description
1 polymer ?
#
loop_
_entity_poly.entity_id
_entity_poly.type
_entity_poly.pdbx_seq_one_letter_code
_entity_poly.pdbx_strand_id
1 'polypeptide(L)'
;MYVTTLPVPGMHFNCSPKLFGDWEAQLRRIMKLIAGGGLSITGSHNMCGDYLYSGHTVMLTLTYLFIKEYSPRRLWWYHWVCWLLSVVGIFCILLAHDHYTVDVVVAYYITTRLFWWYHTMANQQVLKEASQMNLLARVWWYRPFQYFEKNVQGIVPRSYHWPFPWPVVHLSRQVKYSRLVNDT
;
A
#
# COMPACT_ATOMS: atom_id res chain seq x y z
N MET A 1 -11.29 5.88 -28.09
CA MET A 1 -9.90 5.57 -27.68
C MET A 1 -9.44 6.66 -26.71
N TYR A 2 -9.97 6.67 -25.49
CA TYR A 2 -9.68 7.70 -24.46
C TYR A 2 -8.87 7.17 -23.29
N VAL A 3 -8.58 5.86 -23.27
CA VAL A 3 -7.97 5.17 -22.13
C VAL A 3 -6.44 5.04 -22.27
N THR A 4 -5.91 5.22 -23.48
CA THR A 4 -4.51 4.92 -23.82
C THR A 4 -3.81 6.01 -24.62
N THR A 5 -4.39 7.20 -24.75
CA THR A 5 -3.75 8.30 -25.50
C THR A 5 -2.77 9.02 -24.59
N LEU A 6 -1.47 8.90 -24.91
CA LEU A 6 -0.38 9.57 -24.20
C LEU A 6 -0.68 11.06 -23.97
N PRO A 7 -0.52 11.61 -22.73
CA PRO A 7 -0.42 13.04 -22.58
C PRO A 7 0.82 13.48 -23.37
N VAL A 8 0.70 14.60 -24.07
CA VAL A 8 1.82 15.19 -24.80
C VAL A 8 2.98 15.32 -23.81
N PRO A 9 4.17 14.75 -24.09
CA PRO A 9 5.29 14.83 -23.18
C PRO A 9 5.54 16.30 -22.88
N GLY A 10 5.47 16.65 -21.59
CA GLY A 10 5.66 18.03 -21.17
C GLY A 10 7.01 18.52 -21.68
N MET A 11 7.04 19.73 -22.26
CA MET A 11 8.24 20.39 -22.81
C MET A 11 9.37 20.57 -21.77
N HIS A 12 9.10 20.25 -20.50
CA HIS A 12 10.00 20.39 -19.36
C HIS A 12 10.86 19.14 -19.09
N PHE A 13 10.63 18.02 -19.77
CA PHE A 13 11.35 16.77 -19.51
C PHE A 13 12.29 16.38 -20.66
N ASN A 14 13.60 16.52 -20.45
CA ASN A 14 14.61 16.12 -21.42
C ASN A 14 14.89 14.61 -21.32
N CYS A 15 14.35 13.85 -22.27
CA CYS A 15 14.51 12.42 -22.38
C CYS A 15 15.92 12.02 -22.84
N SER A 16 16.51 10.99 -22.23
CA SER A 16 17.73 10.38 -22.75
C SER A 16 17.45 9.56 -24.02
N PRO A 17 18.39 9.50 -24.98
CA PRO A 17 18.22 8.71 -26.20
C PRO A 17 18.10 7.21 -25.89
N LYS A 18 17.41 6.47 -26.78
CA LYS A 18 17.31 5.01 -26.73
C LYS A 18 18.70 4.39 -26.95
N LEU A 19 19.10 3.44 -26.11
CA LEU A 19 20.32 2.66 -26.30
C LEU A 19 19.98 1.32 -26.93
N PHE A 20 20.60 1.02 -28.08
CA PHE A 20 20.50 -0.27 -28.74
C PHE A 20 21.85 -0.99 -28.67
N GLY A 21 21.86 -2.26 -28.24
CA GLY A 21 23.04 -3.13 -28.31
C GLY A 21 24.08 -3.01 -27.18
N ASP A 22 24.00 -1.98 -26.31
CA ASP A 22 24.93 -1.80 -25.18
C ASP A 22 24.29 -2.20 -23.84
N TRP A 23 24.52 -3.44 -23.42
CA TRP A 23 23.96 -4.01 -22.19
C TRP A 23 24.53 -3.37 -20.91
N GLU A 24 25.78 -2.93 -20.94
CA GLU A 24 26.45 -2.35 -19.77
C GLU A 24 25.89 -0.96 -19.47
N ALA A 25 25.74 -0.13 -20.49
CA ALA A 25 25.15 1.19 -20.34
C ALA A 25 23.64 1.13 -20.02
N GLN A 26 22.93 0.11 -20.52
CA GLN A 26 21.54 -0.16 -20.11
C GLN A 26 21.44 -0.53 -18.62
N LEU A 27 22.28 -1.45 -18.14
CA LEU A 27 22.31 -1.83 -16.72
C LEU A 27 22.68 -0.65 -15.81
N ARG A 28 23.67 0.16 -16.19
CA ARG A 28 24.05 1.36 -15.42
C ARG A 28 22.88 2.34 -15.29
N ARG A 29 22.05 2.50 -16.33
CA ARG A 29 20.82 3.33 -16.27
C ARG A 29 19.76 2.74 -15.34
N ILE A 30 19.53 1.42 -15.40
CA ILE A 30 18.60 0.71 -14.51
C ILE A 30 19.04 0.86 -13.05
N MET A 31 20.32 0.61 -12.77
CA MET A 31 20.88 0.71 -11.43
C MET A 31 20.80 2.15 -10.89
N LYS A 32 21.05 3.16 -11.72
CA LYS A 32 20.90 4.57 -11.33
C LYS A 32 19.46 4.92 -10.98
N LEU A 33 18.48 4.39 -11.74
CA LEU A 33 17.06 4.57 -11.45
C LEU A 33 16.63 3.90 -10.13
N ILE A 34 17.09 2.66 -9.89
CA ILE A 34 16.84 1.92 -8.65
C ILE A 34 17.47 2.64 -7.45
N ALA A 35 18.72 3.07 -7.56
CA ALA A 35 19.43 3.80 -6.51
C ALA A 35 18.78 5.15 -6.19
N GLY A 36 18.15 5.80 -7.18
CA GLY A 36 17.35 7.01 -6.98
C GLY A 36 15.96 6.78 -6.40
N GLY A 37 15.58 5.52 -6.13
CA GLY A 37 14.28 5.16 -5.54
C GLY A 37 13.07 5.57 -6.39
N GLY A 38 13.26 5.83 -7.69
CA GLY A 38 12.20 6.34 -8.57
C GLY A 38 11.78 7.80 -8.31
N LEU A 39 12.52 8.55 -7.49
CA LEU A 39 12.24 9.97 -7.23
C LEU A 39 12.81 10.84 -8.35
N SER A 40 11.96 11.66 -8.98
CA SER A 40 12.39 12.60 -10.04
C SER A 40 13.39 13.67 -9.56
N ILE A 41 13.44 13.95 -8.25
CA ILE A 41 14.32 14.96 -7.64
C ILE A 41 15.81 14.60 -7.74
N THR A 42 16.15 13.31 -7.85
CA THR A 42 17.56 12.87 -7.94
C THR A 42 18.16 13.00 -9.34
N GLY A 43 17.40 13.48 -10.33
CA GLY A 43 17.84 13.53 -11.73
C GLY A 43 18.16 12.17 -12.34
N SER A 44 17.76 11.07 -11.68
CA SER A 44 17.88 9.69 -12.17
C SER A 44 16.80 9.33 -13.19
N HIS A 45 15.71 10.09 -13.19
CA HIS A 45 14.54 9.88 -14.01
C HIS A 45 14.69 10.63 -15.35
N ASN A 46 15.50 10.11 -16.27
CA ASN A 46 15.63 10.69 -17.63
C ASN A 46 15.10 9.74 -18.71
N MET A 47 14.28 8.76 -18.32
CA MET A 47 13.66 7.77 -19.21
C MET A 47 12.25 8.23 -19.54
N CYS A 48 11.89 8.34 -20.81
CA CYS A 48 10.54 8.75 -21.24
C CYS A 48 9.72 7.54 -21.68
N GLY A 49 9.41 6.69 -20.71
CA GLY A 49 8.51 5.55 -20.89
C GLY A 49 7.11 5.83 -20.38
N ASP A 50 6.16 4.98 -20.76
CA ASP A 50 4.80 5.01 -20.23
C ASP A 50 4.78 4.58 -18.76
N TYR A 51 4.31 5.46 -17.87
CA TYR A 51 4.14 5.17 -16.45
C TYR A 51 2.82 4.42 -16.20
N LEU A 52 2.80 3.12 -16.44
CA LEU A 52 1.57 2.30 -16.27
C LEU A 52 1.06 2.20 -14.81
N TYR A 53 1.79 2.71 -13.82
CA TYR A 53 1.49 2.51 -12.40
C TYR A 53 1.54 3.81 -11.59
N SER A 54 0.42 4.18 -10.95
CA SER A 54 0.29 5.41 -10.16
C SER A 54 0.61 5.19 -8.68
N GLY A 55 1.81 5.55 -8.24
CA GLY A 55 2.23 5.47 -6.83
C GLY A 55 1.40 6.34 -5.88
N HIS A 56 0.94 7.52 -6.34
CA HIS A 56 0.08 8.41 -5.55
C HIS A 56 -1.27 7.76 -5.22
N THR A 57 -1.88 7.09 -6.21
CA THR A 57 -3.13 6.34 -6.02
C THR A 57 -2.93 5.21 -5.03
N VAL A 58 -1.81 4.47 -5.12
CA VAL A 58 -1.47 3.40 -4.17
C VAL A 58 -1.39 3.95 -2.74
N MET A 59 -0.65 5.04 -2.53
CA MET A 59 -0.49 5.61 -1.18
C MET A 59 -1.83 6.09 -0.61
N LEU A 60 -2.61 6.87 -1.37
CA LEU A 60 -3.91 7.37 -0.93
C LEU A 60 -4.91 6.26 -0.60
N THR A 61 -4.94 5.20 -1.41
CA THR A 61 -5.86 4.08 -1.22
C THR A 61 -5.42 3.17 -0.08
N LEU A 62 -4.13 2.83 -0.01
CA LEU A 62 -3.56 1.99 1.03
C LEU A 62 -3.67 2.66 2.40
N THR A 63 -3.33 3.95 2.51
CA THR A 63 -3.46 4.72 3.75
C THR A 63 -4.91 4.72 4.24
N TYR A 64 -5.89 4.94 3.36
CA TYR A 64 -7.30 4.87 3.74
C TYR A 64 -7.71 3.47 4.24
N LEU A 65 -7.29 2.41 3.56
CA LEU A 65 -7.59 1.03 3.97
C LEU A 65 -7.00 0.71 5.35
N PHE A 66 -5.75 1.10 5.62
CA PHE A 66 -5.13 0.94 6.94
C PHE A 66 -5.86 1.73 8.03
N ILE A 67 -6.22 2.99 7.75
CA ILE A 67 -7.00 3.80 8.69
C ILE A 67 -8.31 3.09 9.01
N LYS A 68 -9.05 2.60 8.00
CA LYS A 68 -10.33 1.93 8.20
C LYS A 68 -10.22 0.61 8.98
N GLU A 69 -9.17 -0.16 8.74
CA GLU A 69 -8.99 -1.48 9.34
C GLU A 69 -8.60 -1.38 10.83
N TYR A 70 -7.63 -0.53 11.15
CA TYR A 70 -7.02 -0.48 12.48
C TYR A 70 -7.63 0.59 13.40
N SER A 71 -8.36 1.59 12.87
CA SER A 71 -8.93 2.68 13.68
C SER A 71 -10.24 2.25 14.39
N PRO A 72 -10.52 2.79 15.60
CA PRO A 72 -11.70 2.41 16.37
C PRO A 72 -12.98 2.91 15.67
N ARG A 73 -14.03 2.08 15.69
CA ARG A 73 -15.32 2.40 15.03
C ARG A 73 -16.00 3.67 15.57
N ARG A 74 -15.61 4.13 16.75
CA ARG A 74 -16.10 5.40 17.34
C ARG A 74 -15.70 6.63 16.52
N LEU A 75 -14.59 6.56 15.76
CA LEU A 75 -14.09 7.65 14.92
C LEU A 75 -14.69 7.61 13.50
N TRP A 76 -15.99 7.34 13.38
CA TRP A 76 -16.66 7.19 12.08
C TRP A 76 -16.60 8.46 11.22
N TRP A 77 -16.71 9.65 11.83
CA TRP A 77 -16.56 10.93 11.13
C TRP A 77 -15.17 11.08 10.49
N TYR A 78 -14.13 10.63 11.19
CA TYR A 78 -12.76 10.66 10.70
C TYR A 78 -12.59 9.72 9.50
N HIS A 79 -13.22 8.54 9.54
CA HIS A 79 -13.20 7.61 8.39
C HIS A 79 -13.83 8.23 7.14
N TRP A 80 -14.93 8.98 7.29
CA TRP A 80 -15.53 9.71 6.18
C TRP A 80 -14.65 10.81 5.63
N VAL A 81 -14.01 11.59 6.51
CA VAL A 81 -13.08 12.65 6.09
C VAL A 81 -11.90 12.06 5.33
N CYS A 82 -11.28 10.99 5.85
CA CYS A 82 -10.19 10.31 5.16
C CYS A 82 -10.63 9.70 3.82
N TRP A 83 -11.83 9.10 3.77
CA TRP A 83 -12.38 8.57 2.54
C TRP A 83 -12.56 9.66 1.49
N LEU A 84 -13.18 10.79 1.88
CA LEU A 84 -13.39 11.93 1.00
C LEU A 84 -12.04 12.50 0.51
N LEU A 85 -11.06 12.65 1.40
CA LEU A 85 -9.73 13.13 1.05
C LEU A 85 -9.04 12.22 0.02
N SER A 86 -9.13 10.90 0.19
CA SER A 86 -8.58 9.95 -0.78
C SER A 86 -9.29 10.00 -2.13
N VAL A 87 -10.63 10.14 -2.15
CA VAL A 87 -11.41 10.25 -3.40
C VAL A 87 -11.09 11.56 -4.12
N VAL A 88 -11.07 12.68 -3.39
CA VAL A 88 -10.70 14.00 -3.94
C VAL A 88 -9.27 13.97 -4.47
N GLY A 89 -8.32 13.36 -3.73
CA GLY A 89 -6.94 13.20 -4.19
C GLY A 89 -6.82 12.42 -5.49
N ILE A 90 -7.53 11.30 -5.62
CA ILE A 90 -7.57 10.52 -6.87
C ILE A 90 -8.19 11.32 -8.01
N PHE A 91 -9.27 12.07 -7.74
CA PHE A 91 -9.90 12.92 -8.73
C PHE A 91 -8.98 14.05 -9.21
N CYS A 92 -8.25 14.71 -8.29
CA CYS A 92 -7.26 15.72 -8.62
C CYS A 92 -6.11 15.17 -9.46
N ILE A 93 -5.66 13.92 -9.21
CA ILE A 93 -4.64 13.25 -10.03
C ILE A 93 -5.15 13.05 -11.47
N LEU A 94 -6.40 12.63 -11.63
CA LEU A 94 -7.02 12.50 -12.95
C LEU A 94 -7.16 13.85 -13.65
N LEU A 95 -7.56 14.90 -12.93
CA LEU A 95 -7.67 16.26 -13.48
C LEU A 95 -6.32 16.87 -13.87
N ALA A 96 -5.25 16.56 -13.12
CA ALA A 96 -3.91 17.02 -13.46
C ALA A 96 -3.38 16.39 -14.76
N HIS A 97 -4.02 15.32 -15.25
CA HIS A 97 -3.59 14.55 -16.43
C HIS A 97 -2.16 13.99 -16.31
N ASP A 98 -1.62 13.91 -15.08
CA ASP A 98 -0.29 13.37 -14.80
C ASP A 98 -0.23 11.84 -14.97
N HIS A 99 -1.38 11.16 -14.88
CA HIS A 99 -1.51 9.70 -15.01
C HIS A 99 -2.73 9.35 -15.86
N TYR A 100 -2.67 8.21 -16.57
CA TYR A 100 -3.84 7.70 -17.27
C TYR A 100 -4.89 7.20 -16.27
N THR A 101 -6.15 7.24 -16.69
CA THR A 101 -7.23 6.58 -15.96
C THR A 101 -6.94 5.09 -15.74
N VAL A 102 -6.27 4.43 -16.70
CA VAL A 102 -5.87 3.02 -16.57
C VAL A 102 -4.87 2.81 -15.42
N ASP A 103 -3.90 3.70 -15.24
CA ASP A 103 -2.90 3.59 -14.16
C ASP A 103 -3.56 3.66 -12.80
N VAL A 104 -4.54 4.56 -12.65
CA VAL A 104 -5.34 4.73 -11.42
C VAL A 104 -6.19 3.49 -11.16
N VAL A 105 -6.88 2.96 -12.18
CA VAL A 105 -7.73 1.77 -12.04
C VAL A 105 -6.89 0.53 -11.69
N VAL A 106 -5.76 0.33 -12.36
CA VAL A 106 -4.84 -0.79 -12.10
C VAL A 106 -4.23 -0.68 -10.71
N ALA A 107 -3.76 0.51 -10.32
CA ALA A 107 -3.22 0.77 -8.99
C ALA A 107 -4.26 0.49 -7.89
N TYR A 108 -5.49 1.01 -8.05
CA TYR A 108 -6.59 0.74 -7.12
C TYR A 108 -6.93 -0.76 -7.04
N TYR A 109 -6.99 -1.44 -8.19
CA TYR A 109 -7.29 -2.86 -8.26
C TYR A 109 -6.23 -3.67 -7.50
N ILE A 110 -4.95 -3.54 -7.87
CA ILE A 110 -3.86 -4.31 -7.26
C ILE A 110 -3.78 -4.02 -5.75
N THR A 111 -3.82 -2.75 -5.35
CA THR A 111 -3.71 -2.34 -3.93
C THR A 111 -4.81 -2.95 -3.07
N THR A 112 -6.07 -2.86 -3.55
CA THR A 112 -7.20 -3.43 -2.82
C THR A 112 -7.11 -4.96 -2.74
N ARG A 113 -6.78 -5.67 -3.83
CA ARG A 113 -6.72 -7.14 -3.81
C ARG A 113 -5.60 -7.63 -2.89
N LEU A 114 -4.42 -7.03 -2.97
CA LEU A 114 -3.29 -7.37 -2.11
C LEU A 114 -3.61 -7.14 -0.62
N PHE A 115 -4.20 -6.00 -0.29
CA PHE A 115 -4.59 -5.69 1.09
C PHE A 115 -5.55 -6.75 1.65
N TRP A 116 -6.57 -7.12 0.88
CA TRP A 116 -7.60 -8.06 1.34
C TRP A 116 -7.08 -9.49 1.39
N TRP A 117 -6.26 -9.92 0.43
CA TRP A 117 -5.59 -11.22 0.47
C TRP A 117 -4.68 -11.35 1.68
N TYR A 118 -3.85 -10.34 1.94
CA TYR A 118 -2.99 -10.32 3.11
C TYR A 118 -3.80 -10.43 4.41
N HIS A 119 -4.83 -9.58 4.60
CA HIS A 119 -5.64 -9.63 5.82
C HIS A 119 -6.46 -10.92 5.94
N THR A 120 -6.89 -11.52 4.83
CA THR A 120 -7.58 -12.82 4.85
C THR A 120 -6.65 -13.92 5.36
N MET A 121 -5.41 -13.96 4.87
CA MET A 121 -4.39 -14.89 5.37
C MET A 121 -3.98 -14.59 6.82
N ALA A 122 -3.89 -13.31 7.19
CA ALA A 122 -3.47 -12.88 8.52
C ALA A 122 -4.56 -13.07 9.60
N ASN A 123 -5.85 -13.07 9.22
CA ASN A 123 -6.94 -13.17 10.18
C ASN A 123 -7.44 -14.61 10.37
N GLN A 124 -7.28 -15.49 9.37
CA GLN A 124 -7.73 -16.88 9.46
C GLN A 124 -6.57 -17.81 9.82
N GLN A 125 -6.65 -18.46 10.99
CA GLN A 125 -5.62 -19.39 11.47
C GLN A 125 -5.38 -20.55 10.51
N VAL A 126 -6.45 -21.10 9.93
CA VAL A 126 -6.38 -22.22 8.97
C VAL A 126 -5.50 -21.88 7.78
N LEU A 127 -5.46 -20.62 7.31
CA LEU A 127 -4.63 -20.22 6.16
C LEU A 127 -3.18 -19.90 6.56
N LYS A 128 -2.89 -19.68 7.85
CA LYS A 128 -1.53 -19.49 8.36
C LYS A 128 -0.75 -20.80 8.45
N GLU A 129 -1.44 -21.91 8.69
CA GLU A 129 -0.83 -23.23 8.77
C GLU A 129 -0.55 -23.79 7.38
N ALA A 130 0.63 -24.40 7.20
CA ALA A 130 1.01 -25.01 5.93
C ALA A 130 0.33 -26.38 5.78
N SER A 131 -0.96 -26.39 5.42
CA SER A 131 -1.72 -27.61 5.11
C SER A 131 -1.67 -27.91 3.60
N GLN A 132 -1.78 -29.19 3.23
CA GLN A 132 -1.90 -29.61 1.82
C GLN A 132 -3.12 -29.01 1.10
N MET A 133 -4.15 -28.62 1.87
CA MET A 133 -5.36 -27.96 1.36
C MET A 133 -5.17 -26.46 1.08
N ASN A 134 -4.10 -25.85 1.57
CA ASN A 134 -3.86 -24.41 1.46
C ASN A 134 -3.05 -24.08 0.20
N LEU A 135 -3.74 -23.75 -0.89
CA LEU A 135 -3.10 -23.32 -2.14
C LEU A 135 -2.24 -22.07 -1.98
N LEU A 136 -2.60 -21.16 -1.05
CA LEU A 136 -1.83 -19.96 -0.75
C LEU A 136 -0.46 -20.26 -0.13
N ALA A 137 -0.28 -21.45 0.47
CA ALA A 137 1.01 -21.89 0.99
C ALA A 137 2.05 -22.16 -0.12
N ARG A 138 1.61 -22.28 -1.38
CA ARG A 138 2.48 -22.52 -2.55
C ARG A 138 3.09 -21.23 -3.11
N VAL A 139 2.66 -20.06 -2.64
CA VAL A 139 3.16 -18.79 -3.15
C VAL A 139 4.54 -18.51 -2.59
N TRP A 140 5.46 -17.99 -3.41
CA TRP A 140 6.87 -17.82 -3.08
C TRP A 140 7.12 -16.97 -1.81
N TRP A 141 6.25 -15.98 -1.55
CA TRP A 141 6.38 -15.08 -0.39
C TRP A 141 5.72 -15.62 0.89
N TYR A 142 5.11 -16.81 0.85
CA TYR A 142 4.43 -17.40 1.99
C TYR A 142 5.37 -17.65 3.19
N ARG A 143 6.62 -18.06 2.95
CA ARG A 143 7.61 -18.26 4.03
C ARG A 143 7.95 -16.96 4.78
N PRO A 144 8.29 -15.85 4.09
CA PRO A 144 8.38 -14.53 4.73
C PRO A 144 7.11 -14.17 5.53
N PHE A 145 5.93 -14.38 4.95
CA PHE A 145 4.67 -14.08 5.64
C PHE A 145 4.50 -14.86 6.94
N GLN A 146 4.73 -16.18 6.92
CA GLN A 146 4.67 -17.00 8.12
C GLN A 146 5.69 -16.56 9.18
N TYR A 147 6.87 -16.11 8.78
CA TYR A 147 7.88 -15.60 9.70
C TYR A 147 7.40 -14.35 10.44
N PHE A 148 6.83 -13.37 9.73
CA PHE A 148 6.34 -12.13 10.34
C PHE A 148 5.05 -12.33 11.16
N GLU A 149 4.16 -13.23 10.72
CA GLU A 149 2.84 -13.43 11.33
C GLU A 149 2.79 -14.57 12.36
N LYS A 150 3.91 -15.23 12.66
CA LYS A 150 3.97 -16.40 13.56
C LYS A 150 3.38 -16.13 14.96
N ASN A 151 3.59 -14.91 15.48
CA ASN A 151 3.20 -14.55 16.84
C ASN A 151 1.77 -13.98 16.93
N VAL A 152 1.12 -13.73 15.79
CA VAL A 152 -0.20 -13.11 15.73
C VAL A 152 -1.24 -14.20 15.51
N GLN A 153 -2.01 -14.54 16.55
CA GLN A 153 -2.96 -15.66 16.47
C GLN A 153 -4.32 -15.31 15.84
N GLY A 154 -4.63 -14.03 15.62
CA GLY A 154 -5.92 -13.62 15.06
C GLY A 154 -5.99 -12.14 14.73
N ILE A 155 -7.21 -11.61 14.64
CA ILE A 155 -7.46 -10.20 14.30
C ILE A 155 -6.81 -9.28 15.33
N VAL A 156 -5.97 -8.36 14.85
CA VAL A 156 -5.29 -7.39 15.70
C VAL A 156 -6.33 -6.45 16.34
N PRO A 157 -6.33 -6.28 17.68
CA PRO A 157 -7.27 -5.39 18.33
C PRO A 157 -7.01 -3.93 17.92
N ARG A 158 -8.09 -3.15 17.77
CA ARG A 158 -8.06 -1.72 17.40
C ARG A 158 -7.70 -0.82 18.60
N SER A 159 -6.73 -1.25 19.40
CA SER A 159 -6.27 -0.56 20.60
C SER A 159 -4.86 -0.04 20.38
N TYR A 160 -4.69 1.28 20.44
CA TYR A 160 -3.39 1.92 20.36
C TYR A 160 -2.82 2.06 21.76
N HIS A 161 -1.65 1.47 22.00
CA HIS A 161 -0.85 1.74 23.18
C HIS A 161 0.26 2.71 22.83
N TRP A 162 0.46 3.74 23.67
CA TRP A 162 1.57 4.65 23.49
C TRP A 162 2.88 3.91 23.82
N PRO A 163 3.89 3.90 22.92
CA PRO A 163 5.11 3.13 23.13
C PRO A 163 6.04 3.73 24.20
N PHE A 164 5.81 4.98 24.58
CA PHE A 164 6.59 5.65 25.63
C PHE A 164 5.77 5.74 26.93
N PRO A 165 6.38 5.49 28.10
CA PRO A 165 5.70 5.75 29.37
C PRO A 165 5.69 7.26 29.64
N TRP A 166 4.69 7.98 29.13
CA TRP A 166 4.37 9.31 29.66
C TRP A 166 3.38 9.17 30.80
N PRO A 167 3.47 10.00 31.85
CA PRO A 167 2.51 9.99 32.95
C PRO A 167 1.13 10.31 32.38
N VAL A 168 0.30 9.29 32.29
CA VAL A 168 -1.07 9.39 31.79
C VAL A 168 -1.84 10.25 32.79
N VAL A 169 -2.11 11.51 32.43
CA VAL A 169 -3.14 12.29 33.12
C VAL A 169 -4.45 11.53 32.92
N HIS A 170 -4.95 10.98 34.02
CA HIS A 170 -6.20 10.24 34.12
C HIS A 170 -7.37 11.12 33.62
N LEU A 171 -7.64 11.08 32.33
CA LEU A 171 -8.84 11.69 31.76
C LEU A 171 -9.46 10.82 30.67
N SER A 172 -9.64 9.53 30.96
CA SER A 172 -10.68 8.71 30.32
C SER A 172 -10.80 7.35 31.01
N ARG A 173 -11.84 7.24 31.84
CA ARG A 173 -12.56 6.03 32.27
C ARG A 173 -11.99 4.71 31.68
N GLN A 174 -11.15 4.04 32.45
CA GLN A 174 -10.70 2.68 32.13
C GLN A 174 -11.90 1.76 31.97
N VAL A 175 -12.07 1.19 30.78
CA VAL A 175 -12.93 0.02 30.59
C VAL A 175 -12.10 -1.18 31.05
N LYS A 176 -12.42 -1.70 32.25
CA LYS A 176 -11.90 -2.99 32.72
C LYS A 176 -12.43 -4.09 31.80
N TYR A 177 -11.57 -4.74 31.03
CA TYR A 177 -11.87 -6.02 30.41
C TYR A 177 -11.52 -7.12 31.41
N SER A 178 -12.55 -7.73 32.00
CA SER A 178 -12.41 -8.98 32.76
C SER A 178 -12.21 -10.13 31.79
N ARG A 179 -11.12 -10.88 31.95
CA ARG A 179 -10.92 -12.19 31.31
C ARG A 179 -12.06 -13.09 31.78
N LEU A 180 -12.90 -13.57 30.86
CA LEU A 180 -13.74 -14.73 31.11
C LEU A 180 -12.81 -15.93 31.21
N VAL A 181 -12.48 -16.33 32.43
CA VAL A 181 -11.97 -17.67 32.73
C VAL A 181 -13.18 -18.58 32.57
N ASN A 182 -13.18 -19.42 31.55
CA ASN A 182 -14.10 -20.56 31.49
C ASN A 182 -13.53 -21.63 32.43
N ASP A 183 -14.07 -21.68 33.64
CA ASP A 183 -14.04 -22.88 34.47
C ASP A 183 -15.27 -23.70 34.12
N THR A 184 -15.06 -24.81 33.39
CA THR A 184 -15.72 -26.13 33.51
C THR A 184 -15.18 -27.05 32.44
#